data_AF-A0A3D5Q4S9-F1
#
_entry.id   AF-A0A3D5Q4S9-F1
#
_cell.length_a   1.000
_cell.length_b   1.000
_cell.length_c   1.000
_cell.angle_alpha   90.00
_cell.angle_beta   90.00
_cell.angle_gamma   90.00
#
_symmetry.space_group_name_H-M   'P 1'
#
loop_
_entity.id
_entity.type
_entity.pdbx_description
1 polymer ?
#
loop_
_entity_poly.entity_id
_entity_poly.type
_entity_poly.pdbx_seq_one_letter_code
_entity_poly.pdbx_strand_id
1 'polypeptide(L)' 'MAENQTYYVPEQSKWPIVATVGLGVTLYGAASIMVNGNQGEPTTGAWVTFLIGALIMAYMLFGWFGA' A
#
# COMPACT_ATOMS: atom_id res chain seq x y z
N MET A 1 -2.29 -35.96 29.18
CA MET A 1 -1.92 -34.60 29.62
C MET A 1 -2.17 -33.69 28.43
N ALA A 2 -3.00 -32.65 28.57
CA ALA A 2 -3.26 -31.73 27.47
C ALA A 2 -2.06 -30.80 27.31
N GLU A 3 -1.41 -30.81 26.15
CA GLU A 3 -0.39 -29.82 25.81
C GLU A 3 -1.07 -28.44 25.68
N ASN A 4 -0.75 -27.53 26.58
CA ASN A 4 -1.12 -26.13 26.43
C ASN A 4 -0.17 -25.51 25.40
N GLN A 5 -0.66 -25.30 24.18
CA GLN A 5 0.08 -24.60 23.13
C GLN A 5 0.25 -23.14 23.55
N THR A 6 1.50 -22.67 23.64
CA THR A 6 1.81 -21.28 23.92
C THR A 6 1.39 -20.41 22.73
N TYR A 7 0.45 -19.51 22.95
CA TYR A 7 0.04 -18.54 21.94
C TYR A 7 1.18 -17.55 21.67
N TYR A 8 1.59 -17.42 20.41
CA TYR A 8 2.57 -16.43 20.01
C TYR A 8 1.92 -15.05 19.98
N VAL A 9 2.46 -14.12 20.77
CA VAL A 9 2.09 -12.69 20.68
C VAL A 9 3.11 -12.01 19.78
N PRO A 10 2.69 -11.54 18.59
CA PRO A 10 3.60 -10.90 17.67
C PRO A 10 4.08 -9.55 18.21
N GLU A 11 5.28 -9.19 17.79
CA GLU A 11 5.87 -7.88 18.04
C GLU A 11 5.07 -6.78 17.33
N GLN A 12 5.13 -5.56 17.85
CA GLN A 12 4.44 -4.44 17.23
C GLN A 12 5.03 -4.13 15.85
N SER A 13 4.18 -4.13 14.83
CA SER A 13 4.59 -3.86 13.45
C SER A 13 4.06 -2.51 12.98
N LYS A 14 4.96 -1.71 12.39
CA LYS A 14 4.63 -0.44 11.72
C LYS A 14 4.05 -0.64 10.32
N TRP A 15 4.22 -1.82 9.74
CA TRP A 15 3.89 -2.08 8.34
C TRP A 15 2.41 -1.95 7.98
N PRO A 16 1.42 -2.29 8.84
CA PRO A 16 0.01 -2.07 8.53
C PRO A 16 -0.33 -0.60 8.20
N ILE A 17 0.30 0.36 8.88
CA ILE A 17 0.07 1.79 8.64
C ILE A 17 0.70 2.20 7.30
N VAL A 18 1.90 1.71 7.00
CA VAL A 18 2.55 1.98 5.70
C VAL A 18 1.72 1.39 4.56
N ALA A 19 1.13 0.20 4.77
CA ALA A 19 0.28 -0.46 3.80
C ALA A 19 -0.99 0.35 3.49
N THR A 20 -1.68 0.88 4.51
CA THR A 20 -2.90 1.68 4.28
C THR A 20 -2.62 2.98 3.56
N VAL A 21 -1.52 3.67 3.91
CA VAL A 21 -1.10 4.89 3.19
C VAL A 21 -0.69 4.58 1.76
N GLY A 22 0.16 3.56 1.55
CA GLY A 22 0.59 3.15 0.21
C GLY A 22 -0.57 2.75 -0.68
N LEU A 23 -1.50 1.96 -0.16
CA LEU A 23 -2.68 1.52 -0.89
C LEU A 23 -3.61 2.70 -1.20
N GLY A 24 -3.84 3.58 -0.23
CA GLY A 24 -4.68 4.77 -0.41
C GLY A 24 -4.14 5.68 -1.52
N VAL A 25 -2.84 5.99 -1.52
CA VAL A 25 -2.21 6.81 -2.57
C VAL A 25 -2.26 6.10 -3.92
N THR A 26 -2.01 4.79 -3.96
CA THR A 26 -2.06 4.01 -5.21
C THR A 26 -3.46 4.05 -5.83
N LEU A 27 -4.50 3.78 -5.04
CA LEU A 27 -5.88 3.76 -5.52
C LEU A 27 -6.37 5.16 -5.91
N TYR A 28 -5.97 6.19 -5.17
CA TYR A 28 -6.28 7.57 -5.54
C TYR A 28 -5.61 7.97 -6.88
N GLY A 29 -4.34 7.60 -7.08
CA GLY A 29 -3.65 7.76 -8.36
C GLY A 29 -4.35 7.02 -9.50
N ALA A 30 -4.72 5.75 -9.30
CA ALA A 30 -5.43 4.97 -10.30
C ALA A 30 -6.80 5.57 -10.65
N ALA A 31 -7.57 5.97 -9.64
CA ALA A 31 -8.87 6.59 -9.82
C ALA A 31 -8.75 7.93 -10.57
N SER A 32 -7.77 8.77 -10.21
CA SER A 32 -7.55 10.05 -10.89
C SER A 32 -7.09 9.88 -12.34
N ILE A 33 -6.32 8.85 -12.68
CA ILE A 33 -6.00 8.53 -14.08
C ILE A 33 -7.28 8.26 -14.88
N MET A 34 -8.18 7.45 -14.32
CA MET A 34 -9.45 7.12 -14.98
C MET A 34 -10.37 8.33 -15.10
N VAL A 35 -10.53 9.12 -14.04
CA VAL A 35 -11.41 10.29 -14.03
C VAL A 35 -10.89 11.36 -14.99
N ASN A 36 -9.61 11.75 -14.88
CA ASN A 36 -9.03 12.78 -15.74
C ASN A 36 -8.99 12.33 -17.20
N GLY A 37 -8.64 11.06 -17.44
CA GLY A 37 -8.66 10.48 -18.79
C GLY A 37 -10.03 10.52 -19.44
N ASN A 38 -11.11 10.25 -18.70
CA ASN A 38 -12.47 10.38 -19.20
C ASN A 38 -12.91 11.84 -19.43
N GLN A 39 -12.34 12.78 -18.68
CA GLN A 39 -12.65 14.22 -18.81
C GLN A 39 -11.79 14.94 -19.86
N GLY A 40 -10.80 14.27 -20.45
CA GLY A 40 -9.83 14.91 -21.35
C GLY A 40 -8.82 15.82 -20.62
N GLU A 41 -8.75 15.72 -19.30
CA GLU A 41 -7.85 16.50 -18.45
C GLU A 41 -6.44 15.89 -18.43
N PRO A 42 -5.40 16.69 -18.13
CA PRO A 42 -4.04 16.18 -17.98
C PRO A 42 -3.93 15.05 -16.95
N THR A 43 -3.29 13.95 -17.34
CA THR A 43 -3.12 12.77 -16.48
C THR A 43 -1.72 12.65 -15.86
N THR A 44 -0.78 13.54 -16.19
CA THR A 44 0.60 13.47 -15.70
C THR A 44 0.68 13.46 -14.17
N GLY A 45 -0.05 14.35 -13.49
CA GLY A 45 -0.10 14.39 -12.03
C GLY A 45 -0.73 13.13 -11.41
N ALA A 46 -1.75 12.58 -12.08
CA ALA A 46 -2.41 11.34 -11.66
C ALA A 46 -1.47 10.13 -11.76
N TRP A 47 -0.72 10.03 -12.86
CA TRP A 47 0.33 9.02 -13.04
C TRP A 47 1.47 9.14 -12.03
N VAL A 48 1.94 10.36 -11.74
CA VAL A 48 2.95 10.59 -10.69
C VAL A 48 2.43 10.11 -9.33
N THR A 49 1.19 10.44 -9.00
CA THR A 49 0.58 10.03 -7.72
C THR A 49 0.47 8.51 -7.62
N PHE A 50 0.03 7.85 -8.69
CA PHE A 50 -0.01 6.39 -8.76
C PHE A 50 1.37 5.76 -8.56
N LEU A 51 2.40 6.28 -9.23
CA LEU A 51 3.77 5.76 -9.11
C LEU A 51 4.35 5.94 -7.71
N ILE A 52 4.07 7.07 -7.04
CA ILE A 52 4.45 7.27 -5.63
C ILE A 52 3.78 6.21 -4.75
N GLY A 53 2.48 5.98 -4.92
CA GLY A 53 1.77 4.92 -4.21
C GLY A 53 2.38 3.53 -4.47
N ALA A 54 2.66 3.20 -5.72
CA ALA A 54 3.26 1.94 -6.12
C ALA A 54 4.66 1.72 -5.52
N LEU A 55 5.48 2.78 -5.43
CA LEU A 55 6.79 2.73 -4.77
C LEU A 55 6.66 2.50 -3.26
N ILE A 56 5.71 3.16 -2.60
CA ILE A 56 5.42 2.92 -1.17
C ILE A 56 4.97 1.47 -0.97
N MET A 57 4.11 0.95 -1.84
CA MET A 57 3.66 -0.45 -1.79
C MET A 57 4.82 -1.41 -2.00
N ALA A 58 5.69 -1.19 -2.98
CA ALA A 58 6.87 -2.01 -3.18
C ALA A 58 7.75 -2.01 -1.92
N TYR A 59 8.08 -0.83 -1.39
CA TYR A 59 8.85 -0.70 -0.15
C TYR A 59 8.20 -1.45 1.03
N MET A 60 6.88 -1.30 1.21
CA MET A 60 6.13 -1.99 2.26
C MET A 60 6.15 -3.51 2.08
N LEU A 61 5.95 -4.02 0.87
CA LEU A 61 5.93 -5.45 0.59
C LEU A 61 7.31 -6.07 0.86
N PHE A 62 8.39 -5.47 0.37
CA PHE A 62 9.74 -5.95 0.61
C PHE A 62 10.16 -5.77 2.08
N GLY A 63 9.72 -4.70 2.74
CA GLY A 63 10.04 -4.46 4.15
C GLY A 63 9.26 -5.33 5.13
N TRP A 64 8.01 -5.68 4.82
CA TRP A 64 7.18 -6.54 5.66
C TRP A 64 7.42 -8.03 5.38
N PHE A 65 7.56 -8.42 4.11
CA PHE A 65 7.62 -9.85 3.72
C PHE A 65 9.00 -10.30 3.21
N GLY A 66 9.96 -9.39 3.04
CA GLY A 66 11.29 -9.72 2.50
C GLY A 66 12.31 -10.23 3.52
N ALA A 67 11.88 -10.55 4.75
CA ALA A 67 12.67 -11.17 5.80
C ALA A 67 11.89 -12.34 6.43
#